data_AF-A0A2M7D2S5-F1
#
_entry.id   AF-A0A2M7D2S5-F1
#
_cell.length_a   1.000
_cell.length_b   1.000
_cell.length_c   1.000
_cell.angle_alpha   90.00
_cell.angle_beta   90.00
_cell.angle_gamma   90.00
#
_symmetry.space_group_name_H-M   'P 1'
#
loop_
_entity.id
_entity.type
_entity.pdbx_description
1 polymer ?
#
loop_
_entity_poly.entity_id
_entity_poly.type
_entity_poly.pdbx_seq_one_letter_code
_entity_poly.pdbx_strand_id
1 'polypeptide(L)'
;MSRNAIYEYSEITDDKLKEHIINIPELHKYFKLDWNILKSRQYCGILNFGEKDFYLLPKISKKENDEEQNLNTFIYMLMYAYDIKLQNEDISTCQNESHNILEVFIQLFAKKLFQELQYGIYKEYITEQENLTTLRGKYLINENLKYNFIKNKIYCEYDEFSMNNELNQFFLFAIKSLMHFAKDKRLLLACEIALDEVEYKSFDINYASVHFHRLNARYKESFEFALLLLSKSIPLFAKDKKSFAFLFDMNELFEKFIGRIFKELDPSTKLQNQKNFGNLQLKPDIITTNMIIDTKYKIMLGTVNNSVSIW
;
A
#
# COMPACT_ATOMS: atom_id res chain seq x y z
N MET A 1 -20.84 14.19 14.08
CA MET A 1 -21.26 12.79 14.35
C MET A 1 -20.10 12.11 15.06
N SER A 2 -20.34 11.47 16.20
CA SER A 2 -19.32 10.70 16.92
C SER A 2 -18.75 9.64 15.96
N ARG A 3 -17.44 9.65 15.72
CA ARG A 3 -16.79 8.56 14.98
C ARG A 3 -16.81 7.33 15.88
N ASN A 4 -16.88 6.12 15.32
CA ASN A 4 -16.64 4.90 16.10
C ASN A 4 -15.11 4.78 16.34
N ALA A 5 -14.56 5.71 17.12
CA ALA A 5 -13.14 5.81 17.40
C ALA A 5 -12.77 4.86 18.54
N ILE A 6 -11.69 4.13 18.33
CA ILE A 6 -11.07 3.20 19.27
C ILE A 6 -9.62 3.63 19.34
N TYR A 7 -9.13 3.95 20.53
CA TYR A 7 -7.73 4.34 20.64
C TYR A 7 -6.83 3.11 20.75
N GLU A 8 -5.56 3.23 20.37
CA GLU A 8 -4.57 2.18 20.63
C GLU A 8 -4.49 1.80 22.12
N TYR A 9 -4.25 0.52 22.41
CA TYR A 9 -4.23 -0.03 23.78
C TYR A 9 -5.51 0.23 24.61
N SER A 10 -6.66 0.44 23.97
CA SER A 10 -7.96 0.57 24.66
C SER A 10 -8.79 -0.70 24.53
N GLU A 11 -9.75 -0.87 25.44
CA GLU A 11 -10.74 -1.94 25.35
C GLU A 11 -11.70 -1.71 24.18
N ILE A 12 -12.09 -2.81 23.54
CA ILE A 12 -13.14 -2.85 22.52
C ILE A 12 -14.48 -3.09 23.23
N THR A 13 -15.33 -2.06 23.26
CA THR A 13 -16.61 -2.07 23.98
C THR A 13 -17.81 -2.46 23.12
N ASP A 14 -17.70 -2.42 21.79
CA ASP A 14 -18.76 -2.88 20.88
C ASP A 14 -18.74 -4.41 20.79
N ASP A 15 -19.81 -5.06 21.30
CA ASP A 15 -19.93 -6.52 21.36
C ASP A 15 -19.90 -7.18 19.98
N LYS A 16 -20.54 -6.56 18.97
CA LYS A 16 -20.57 -7.12 17.61
C LYS A 16 -19.19 -7.05 16.97
N LEU A 17 -18.48 -5.94 17.16
CA LEU A 17 -17.11 -5.79 16.71
C LEU A 17 -16.18 -6.79 17.41
N LYS A 18 -16.35 -6.97 18.72
CA LYS A 18 -15.57 -7.93 19.51
C LYS A 18 -15.74 -9.36 18.99
N GLU A 19 -16.98 -9.79 18.76
CA GLU A 19 -17.29 -11.09 18.17
C GLU A 19 -16.67 -11.24 16.77
N HIS A 20 -16.77 -10.21 15.92
CA HIS A 20 -16.16 -10.20 14.60
C HIS A 20 -14.64 -10.37 14.65
N ILE A 21 -13.95 -9.60 15.50
CA ILE A 21 -12.48 -9.69 15.66
C ILE A 21 -12.07 -11.07 16.16
N ILE A 22 -12.78 -11.64 17.13
CA ILE A 22 -12.46 -12.96 17.68
C ILE A 22 -12.61 -14.06 16.61
N ASN A 23 -13.61 -13.95 15.73
CA ASN A 23 -13.89 -14.95 14.71
C ASN A 23 -13.00 -14.87 13.47
N ILE A 24 -12.18 -13.82 13.31
CA ILE A 24 -11.33 -13.61 12.13
C ILE A 24 -9.85 -13.69 12.49
N PRO A 25 -9.15 -14.80 12.16
CA PRO A 25 -7.74 -15.01 12.49
C PRO A 25 -6.80 -13.91 12.00
N GLU A 26 -7.08 -13.32 10.84
CA GLU A 26 -6.28 -12.26 10.22
C GLU A 26 -6.21 -11.00 11.11
N LEU A 27 -7.21 -10.80 11.98
CA LEU A 27 -7.27 -9.67 12.91
C LEU A 27 -6.51 -9.93 14.22
N HIS A 28 -6.22 -11.18 14.58
CA HIS A 28 -5.67 -11.53 15.90
C HIS A 28 -4.28 -10.93 16.18
N LYS A 29 -3.52 -10.56 15.13
CA LYS A 29 -2.24 -9.87 15.32
C LYS A 29 -2.39 -8.40 15.75
N TYR A 30 -3.53 -7.78 15.47
CA TYR A 30 -3.82 -6.36 15.75
C TYR A 30 -4.49 -6.12 17.10
N PHE A 31 -5.06 -7.17 17.69
CA PHE A 31 -5.79 -7.12 18.95
C PHE A 31 -5.18 -8.11 19.95
N LYS A 32 -5.49 -7.95 21.23
CA LYS A 32 -5.07 -8.84 22.30
C LYS A 32 -6.28 -9.20 23.16
N LEU A 33 -6.52 -10.49 23.35
CA LEU A 33 -7.57 -10.98 24.24
C LEU A 33 -6.93 -11.45 25.56
N ASP A 34 -7.14 -10.70 26.63
CA ASP A 34 -6.67 -11.04 27.99
C ASP A 34 -7.88 -11.10 28.94
N TRP A 35 -8.10 -12.22 29.61
CA TRP A 35 -9.17 -12.37 30.62
C TRP A 35 -10.57 -11.95 30.12
N ASN A 36 -10.96 -12.37 28.91
CA ASN A 36 -12.19 -11.96 28.20
C ASN A 36 -12.30 -10.47 27.84
N ILE A 37 -11.24 -9.69 28.05
CA ILE A 37 -11.15 -8.28 27.64
C ILE A 37 -10.36 -8.22 26.33
N LEU A 38 -11.02 -7.78 25.27
CA LEU A 38 -10.38 -7.56 23.97
C LEU A 38 -9.84 -6.12 23.93
N LYS A 39 -8.55 -5.96 23.63
CA LYS A 39 -7.89 -4.66 23.53
C LYS A 39 -7.24 -4.48 22.16
N SER A 40 -7.26 -3.26 21.64
CA SER A 40 -6.42 -2.87 20.51
C SER A 40 -4.94 -2.91 20.91
N ARG A 41 -4.04 -3.06 19.92
CA ARG A 41 -2.59 -2.96 20.10
C ARG A 41 -2.08 -1.64 19.51
N GLN A 42 -0.81 -1.58 19.13
CA GLN A 42 -0.14 -0.39 18.56
C GLN A 42 -0.57 -0.03 17.12
N TYR A 43 -1.66 -0.62 16.63
CA TYR A 43 -2.03 -0.49 15.23
C TYR A 43 -3.15 0.52 15.05
N CYS A 44 -2.98 1.42 14.09
CA CYS A 44 -3.93 2.48 13.77
C CYS A 44 -4.36 2.43 12.30
N GLY A 45 -5.53 2.95 12.01
CA GLY A 45 -6.15 2.90 10.70
C GLY A 45 -7.66 2.73 10.77
N ILE A 46 -8.22 1.96 9.85
CA ILE A 46 -9.67 1.75 9.71
C ILE A 46 -10.00 0.26 9.65
N LEU A 47 -11.09 -0.11 10.30
CA LEU A 47 -11.71 -1.44 10.24
C LEU A 47 -13.17 -1.25 9.84
N ASN A 48 -13.53 -1.71 8.65
CA ASN A 48 -14.91 -1.71 8.19
C ASN A 48 -15.57 -3.04 8.55
N PHE A 49 -16.70 -2.96 9.25
CA PHE A 49 -17.54 -4.11 9.58
C PHE A 49 -19.02 -3.73 9.58
N GLY A 50 -19.85 -4.47 8.83
CA GLY A 50 -21.31 -4.30 8.85
C GLY A 50 -21.75 -2.89 8.45
N GLU A 51 -21.17 -2.35 7.37
CA GLU A 51 -21.35 -0.98 6.86
C GLU A 51 -20.92 0.15 7.82
N LYS A 52 -20.27 -0.20 8.93
CA LYS A 52 -19.70 0.76 9.88
C LYS A 52 -18.19 0.81 9.73
N ASP A 53 -17.67 2.04 9.74
CA ASP A 53 -16.25 2.34 9.82
C ASP A 53 -15.86 2.51 11.29
N PHE A 54 -14.91 1.70 11.77
CA PHE A 54 -14.27 1.81 13.08
C PHE A 54 -12.85 2.34 12.91
N TYR A 55 -12.54 3.43 13.60
CA TYR A 55 -11.25 4.11 13.48
C TYR A 55 -10.35 3.73 14.64
N LEU A 56 -9.23 3.07 14.34
CA LEU A 56 -8.18 2.83 15.32
C LEU A 56 -7.24 4.04 15.30
N LEU A 57 -7.29 4.88 16.34
CA LEU A 57 -6.58 6.16 16.38
C LEU A 57 -5.38 6.13 17.33
N PRO A 58 -4.30 6.84 16.97
CA PRO A 58 -3.16 7.00 17.87
C PRO A 58 -3.51 7.95 19.02
N LYS A 59 -2.92 7.73 20.19
CA LYS A 59 -3.10 8.58 21.39
C LYS A 59 -2.06 9.71 21.42
N ILE A 60 -2.14 10.62 20.46
CA ILE A 60 -1.15 11.71 20.31
C ILE A 60 -1.52 12.89 21.22
N SER A 61 -2.77 13.35 21.17
CA SER A 61 -3.25 14.44 22.00
C SER A 61 -4.26 13.99 23.07
N LYS A 62 -4.21 14.65 24.24
CA LYS A 62 -5.00 14.33 25.44
C LYS A 62 -6.19 15.28 25.69
N LYS A 63 -6.49 16.22 24.78
CA LYS A 63 -7.63 17.14 24.96
C LYS A 63 -8.96 16.41 24.72
N GLU A 64 -10.00 16.76 25.48
CA GLU A 64 -11.35 16.27 25.22
C GLU A 64 -11.78 16.72 23.81
N ASN A 65 -12.35 15.81 23.01
CA ASN A 65 -12.74 15.97 21.59
C ASN A 65 -11.64 15.98 20.52
N ASP A 66 -10.45 15.41 20.77
CA ASP A 66 -9.32 15.47 19.83
C ASP A 66 -9.24 14.35 18.75
N GLU A 67 -10.36 13.65 18.50
CA GLU A 67 -10.42 12.59 17.48
C GLU A 67 -10.01 13.10 16.08
N GLU A 68 -10.45 14.30 15.74
CA GLU A 68 -10.14 14.92 14.45
C GLU A 68 -8.65 15.26 14.33
N GLN A 69 -8.06 15.86 15.36
CA GLN A 69 -6.63 16.18 15.35
C GLN A 69 -5.77 14.91 15.36
N ASN A 70 -6.15 13.89 16.14
CA ASN A 70 -5.43 12.60 16.15
C ASN A 70 -5.51 11.92 14.79
N LEU A 71 -6.68 11.92 14.13
CA LEU A 71 -6.81 11.40 12.76
C LEU A 71 -5.98 12.23 11.76
N ASN A 72 -6.07 13.55 11.80
CA ASN A 72 -5.34 14.43 10.88
C ASN A 72 -3.82 14.28 11.05
N THR A 73 -3.34 14.14 12.29
CA THR A 73 -1.93 13.89 12.59
C THR A 73 -1.50 12.52 12.08
N PHE A 74 -2.33 11.50 12.28
CA PHE A 74 -2.08 10.15 11.76
C PHE A 74 -1.98 10.13 10.23
N ILE A 75 -2.94 10.77 9.54
CA ILE A 75 -2.91 10.94 8.09
C ILE A 75 -1.63 11.67 7.69
N TYR A 76 -1.34 12.83 8.29
CA TYR A 76 -0.12 13.59 7.99
C TYR A 76 1.15 12.74 8.13
N MET A 77 1.28 11.96 9.20
CA MET A 77 2.41 11.06 9.41
C MET A 77 2.53 10.00 8.31
N LEU A 78 1.42 9.37 7.92
CA LEU A 78 1.40 8.41 6.81
C LEU A 78 1.88 9.05 5.52
N MET A 79 1.31 10.20 5.20
CA MET A 79 1.59 10.90 3.95
C MET A 79 3.05 11.31 3.85
N TYR A 80 3.59 11.85 4.94
CA TYR A 80 4.98 12.23 5.02
C TYR A 80 5.89 10.99 4.99
N ALA A 81 5.64 9.98 5.82
CA ALA A 81 6.48 8.78 5.91
C ALA A 81 6.59 8.01 4.57
N TYR A 82 5.54 7.99 3.75
CA TYR A 82 5.49 7.24 2.50
C TYR A 82 5.65 8.08 1.22
N ASP A 83 6.08 9.34 1.32
CA ASP A 83 6.29 10.24 0.17
C ASP A 83 5.04 10.47 -0.68
N ILE A 84 3.89 10.49 -0.02
CA ILE A 84 2.63 10.76 -0.69
C ILE A 84 2.52 12.28 -0.86
N LYS A 85 3.11 12.79 -1.94
CA LYS A 85 2.97 14.20 -2.35
C LYS A 85 1.51 14.49 -2.65
N LEU A 86 0.91 15.39 -1.87
CA LEU A 86 -0.41 15.97 -2.12
C LEU A 86 -0.28 17.17 -3.04
N GLN A 87 -1.16 17.25 -4.03
CA GLN A 87 -1.46 18.51 -4.69
C GLN A 87 -2.54 19.26 -3.88
N ASN A 88 -2.66 20.57 -4.04
CA ASN A 88 -3.63 21.37 -3.27
C ASN A 88 -5.09 20.88 -3.43
N GLU A 89 -5.41 20.32 -4.60
CA GLU A 89 -6.71 19.70 -4.91
C GLU A 89 -6.96 18.40 -4.15
N ASP A 90 -5.89 17.69 -3.80
CA ASP A 90 -5.99 16.43 -3.08
C ASP A 90 -6.36 16.69 -1.62
N ILE A 91 -5.84 17.79 -1.04
CA ILE A 91 -6.13 18.23 0.33
C ILE A 91 -7.61 18.57 0.50
N SER A 92 -8.24 19.22 -0.48
CA SER A 92 -9.67 19.58 -0.41
C SER A 92 -10.58 18.35 -0.53
N THR A 93 -10.21 17.36 -1.36
CA THR A 93 -10.91 16.06 -1.42
C THR A 93 -10.77 15.30 -0.10
N CYS A 94 -9.57 15.27 0.49
CA CYS A 94 -9.35 14.66 1.81
C CYS A 94 -10.22 15.29 2.92
N GLN A 95 -10.45 16.61 2.85
CA GLN A 95 -11.28 17.33 3.82
C GLN A 95 -12.77 17.00 3.65
N ASN A 96 -13.25 16.87 2.41
CA ASN A 96 -14.66 16.58 2.11
C ASN A 96 -15.03 15.10 2.26
N GLU A 97 -14.09 14.18 2.01
CA GLU A 97 -14.28 12.72 2.12
C GLU A 97 -13.55 12.11 3.32
N SER A 98 -13.27 12.94 4.35
CA SER A 98 -12.54 12.59 5.59
C SER A 98 -13.09 11.39 6.39
N HIS A 99 -14.16 10.75 5.89
CA HIS A 99 -14.84 9.62 6.48
C HIS A 99 -14.32 8.25 6.03
N ASN A 100 -13.29 8.15 5.17
CA ASN A 100 -12.57 6.90 4.95
C ASN A 100 -11.13 7.13 4.42
N ILE A 101 -10.12 6.94 5.29
CA ILE A 101 -8.70 7.12 4.93
C ILE A 101 -8.24 6.20 3.77
N LEU A 102 -8.77 4.98 3.71
CA LEU A 102 -8.42 4.05 2.63
C LEU A 102 -8.99 4.55 1.30
N GLU A 103 -10.23 5.04 1.29
CA GLU A 103 -10.85 5.62 0.09
C GLU A 103 -9.99 6.76 -0.46
N VAL A 104 -9.61 7.70 0.40
CA VAL A 104 -8.74 8.83 0.04
C VAL A 104 -7.45 8.32 -0.60
N PHE A 105 -6.79 7.34 0.01
CA PHE A 105 -5.51 6.83 -0.49
C PHE A 105 -5.68 6.09 -1.83
N ILE A 106 -6.79 5.36 -2.00
CA ILE A 106 -7.13 4.71 -3.27
C ILE A 106 -7.36 5.76 -4.36
N GLN A 107 -8.10 6.84 -4.09
CA GLN A 107 -8.34 7.91 -5.07
C GLN A 107 -7.03 8.63 -5.44
N LEU A 108 -6.14 8.87 -4.47
CA LEU A 108 -4.82 9.45 -4.74
C LEU A 108 -3.98 8.53 -5.62
N PHE A 109 -3.95 7.23 -5.32
CA PHE A 109 -3.29 6.25 -6.17
C PHE A 109 -3.86 6.26 -7.59
N ALA A 110 -5.19 6.18 -7.72
CA ALA A 110 -5.85 6.14 -9.02
C ALA A 110 -5.60 7.42 -9.83
N LYS A 111 -5.63 8.60 -9.19
CA LYS A 111 -5.30 9.88 -9.83
C LYS A 111 -3.86 9.91 -10.32
N LYS A 112 -2.89 9.51 -9.50
CA LYS A 112 -1.47 9.46 -9.88
C LYS A 112 -1.25 8.48 -11.03
N LEU A 113 -1.79 7.27 -10.94
CA LEU A 113 -1.65 6.27 -12.00
C LEU A 113 -2.29 6.76 -13.31
N PHE A 114 -3.49 7.34 -13.23
CA PHE A 114 -4.18 7.85 -14.40
C PHE A 114 -3.37 8.95 -15.11
N GLN A 115 -2.77 9.88 -14.36
CA GLN A 115 -1.87 10.90 -14.92
C GLN A 115 -0.69 10.27 -15.68
N GLU A 116 -0.05 9.25 -15.11
CA GLU A 116 1.06 8.54 -15.76
C GLU A 116 0.62 7.79 -17.02
N LEU A 117 -0.59 7.21 -17.03
CA LEU A 117 -1.17 6.56 -18.21
C LEU A 117 -1.53 7.58 -19.30
N GLN A 118 -1.98 8.78 -18.93
CA GLN A 118 -2.26 9.87 -19.87
C GLN A 118 -1.01 10.39 -20.59
N TYR A 119 0.17 10.31 -19.96
CA TYR A 119 1.46 10.58 -20.62
C TYR A 119 1.91 9.47 -21.58
N GLY A 120 1.05 8.48 -21.84
CA GLY A 120 1.29 7.31 -22.68
C GLY A 120 1.42 6.06 -21.82
N ILE A 121 0.99 4.90 -22.32
CA ILE A 121 1.11 3.64 -21.59
C ILE A 121 2.52 3.07 -21.77
N TYR A 122 3.13 2.53 -20.72
CA TYR A 122 4.43 1.86 -20.83
C TYR A 122 4.30 0.62 -21.71
N LYS A 123 5.11 0.54 -22.76
CA LYS A 123 5.22 -0.59 -23.67
C LYS A 123 6.66 -1.03 -23.77
N GLU A 124 6.86 -2.33 -23.97
CA GLU A 124 8.18 -2.91 -24.21
C GLU A 124 8.11 -3.98 -25.29
N TYR A 125 9.28 -4.34 -25.82
CA TYR A 125 9.38 -5.41 -26.80
C TYR A 125 9.31 -6.76 -26.09
N ILE A 126 8.27 -7.53 -26.38
CA ILE A 126 8.06 -8.88 -25.86
C ILE A 126 8.28 -9.85 -27.02
N THR A 127 9.19 -10.81 -26.84
CA THR A 127 9.44 -11.85 -27.83
C THR A 127 8.30 -12.87 -27.78
N GLU A 128 7.57 -12.99 -28.88
CA GLU A 128 6.47 -13.93 -29.06
C GLU A 128 6.84 -15.00 -30.08
N GLN A 129 6.27 -16.20 -29.90
CA GLN A 129 6.33 -17.27 -30.88
C GLN A 129 4.92 -17.66 -31.30
N GLU A 130 4.61 -17.50 -32.59
CA GLU A 130 3.28 -17.75 -33.13
C GLU A 130 3.32 -18.49 -34.48
N ASN A 131 2.29 -19.29 -34.76
CA ASN A 131 2.12 -20.01 -36.01
C ASN A 131 1.24 -19.24 -37.00
N LEU A 132 1.88 -18.39 -37.81
CA LEU A 132 1.24 -17.38 -38.67
C LEU A 132 1.05 -17.86 -40.11
N THR A 133 0.19 -17.21 -40.88
CA THR A 133 0.05 -17.48 -42.33
C THR A 133 1.10 -16.76 -43.18
N THR A 134 1.84 -15.84 -42.59
CA THR A 134 2.91 -15.05 -43.22
C THR A 134 4.16 -15.08 -42.36
N LEU A 135 5.33 -14.87 -42.99
CA LEU A 135 6.59 -14.78 -42.25
C LEU A 135 6.68 -13.42 -41.53
N ARG A 136 6.80 -13.45 -40.20
CA ARG A 136 7.04 -12.29 -39.35
C ARG A 136 8.29 -12.52 -38.50
N GLY A 137 9.25 -11.61 -38.54
CA GLY A 137 10.51 -11.78 -37.80
C GLY A 137 11.31 -13.00 -38.24
N LYS A 138 11.72 -13.82 -37.27
CA LYS A 138 12.60 -14.98 -37.44
C LYS A 138 11.80 -16.26 -37.69
N TYR A 139 12.17 -16.99 -38.73
CA TYR A 139 11.59 -18.29 -39.03
C TYR A 139 12.13 -19.39 -38.10
N LEU A 140 11.25 -20.01 -37.31
CA LEU A 140 11.60 -21.12 -36.42
C LEU A 140 11.42 -22.46 -37.13
N ILE A 141 12.44 -22.87 -37.91
CA ILE A 141 12.39 -24.09 -38.73
C ILE A 141 12.01 -25.34 -37.92
N ASN A 142 12.61 -25.52 -36.74
CA ASN A 142 12.38 -26.71 -35.91
C ASN A 142 10.93 -26.80 -35.42
N GLU A 143 10.38 -25.70 -34.90
CA GLU A 143 8.97 -25.65 -34.48
C GLU A 143 8.03 -25.77 -35.69
N ASN A 144 8.40 -25.19 -36.83
CA ASN A 144 7.61 -25.30 -38.06
C ASN A 144 7.52 -26.75 -38.57
N LEU A 145 8.62 -27.49 -38.57
CA LEU A 145 8.61 -28.91 -38.94
C LEU A 145 7.81 -29.77 -37.95
N LYS A 146 7.75 -29.38 -36.67
CA LYS A 146 7.00 -30.07 -35.62
C LYS A 146 5.48 -29.87 -35.73
N TYR A 147 5.04 -28.65 -36.03
CA TYR A 147 3.62 -28.29 -35.98
C TYR A 147 2.95 -28.16 -37.37
N ASN A 148 3.70 -27.88 -38.43
CA ASN A 148 3.15 -27.63 -39.77
C ASN A 148 3.52 -28.75 -40.75
N PHE A 149 2.70 -29.80 -40.77
CA PHE A 149 2.77 -30.85 -41.80
C PHE A 149 2.29 -30.36 -43.18
N ILE A 150 1.47 -29.30 -43.21
CA ILE A 150 0.96 -28.64 -44.42
C ILE A 150 1.54 -27.22 -44.48
N LYS A 151 1.96 -26.76 -45.67
CA LYS A 151 2.66 -25.47 -45.88
C LYS A 151 1.73 -24.25 -45.92
N ASN A 152 0.72 -24.18 -45.08
CA ASN A 152 -0.21 -23.04 -45.00
C ASN A 152 0.12 -22.06 -43.86
N LYS A 153 1.01 -22.45 -42.95
CA LYS A 153 1.47 -21.62 -41.85
C LYS A 153 2.99 -21.74 -41.66
N ILE A 154 3.54 -20.75 -40.97
CA ILE A 154 4.96 -20.53 -40.72
C ILE A 154 5.11 -20.20 -39.23
N TYR A 155 5.84 -21.04 -38.49
CA TYR A 155 6.19 -20.78 -37.10
C TYR A 155 7.26 -19.68 -37.03
N CYS A 156 6.91 -18.59 -36.36
CA CYS A 156 7.66 -17.34 -36.35
C CYS A 156 7.99 -16.93 -34.91
N GLU A 157 9.15 -16.30 -34.73
CA GLU A 157 9.56 -15.59 -33.51
C GLU A 157 9.75 -14.11 -33.86
N TYR A 158 9.06 -13.21 -33.16
CA TYR A 158 9.15 -11.78 -33.41
C TYR A 158 8.98 -10.99 -32.12
N ASP A 159 9.46 -9.75 -32.11
CA ASP A 159 9.28 -8.84 -30.98
C ASP A 159 8.06 -7.96 -31.22
N GLU A 160 7.05 -8.08 -30.35
CA GLU A 160 5.85 -7.25 -30.35
C GLU A 160 6.04 -6.07 -29.39
N PHE A 161 5.71 -4.85 -29.83
CA PHE A 161 5.75 -3.68 -28.96
C PHE A 161 4.45 -3.58 -28.16
N SER A 162 4.42 -4.27 -27.02
CA SER A 162 3.20 -4.57 -26.27
C SER A 162 3.13 -3.83 -24.93
N MET A 163 1.90 -3.50 -24.51
CA MET A 163 1.66 -3.02 -23.14
C MET A 163 1.46 -4.18 -22.14
N ASN A 164 1.36 -5.43 -22.59
CA ASN A 164 1.19 -6.60 -21.73
C ASN A 164 2.50 -7.00 -21.02
N ASN A 165 3.07 -6.09 -20.24
CA ASN A 165 4.28 -6.30 -19.45
C ASN A 165 3.98 -6.44 -17.97
N GLU A 166 4.94 -6.96 -17.19
CA GLU A 166 4.75 -7.27 -15.77
C GLU A 166 4.33 -6.06 -14.92
N LEU A 167 4.84 -4.85 -15.24
CA LEU A 167 4.46 -3.62 -14.54
C LEU A 167 2.98 -3.28 -14.75
N ASN A 168 2.50 -3.33 -15.99
CA ASN A 168 1.11 -3.06 -16.30
C ASN A 168 0.19 -4.17 -15.79
N GLN A 169 0.62 -5.43 -15.84
CA GLN A 169 -0.10 -6.56 -15.24
C GLN A 169 -0.25 -6.37 -13.73
N PHE A 170 0.79 -5.89 -13.04
CA PHE A 170 0.72 -5.54 -11.62
C PHE A 170 -0.27 -4.40 -11.38
N PHE A 171 -0.27 -3.33 -12.20
CA PHE A 171 -1.24 -2.26 -12.05
C PHE A 171 -2.67 -2.74 -12.27
N LEU A 172 -2.93 -3.56 -13.29
CA LEU A 172 -4.24 -4.15 -13.52
C LEU A 172 -4.69 -4.99 -12.32
N PHE A 173 -3.79 -5.79 -11.75
CA PHE A 173 -4.04 -6.55 -10.53
C PHE A 173 -4.34 -5.65 -9.33
N ALA A 174 -3.55 -4.59 -9.13
CA ALA A 174 -3.73 -3.62 -8.05
C ALA A 174 -5.08 -2.90 -8.16
N ILE A 175 -5.42 -2.41 -9.35
CA ILE A 175 -6.68 -1.73 -9.65
C ILE A 175 -7.86 -2.64 -9.29
N LYS A 176 -7.90 -3.85 -9.84
CA LYS A 176 -9.00 -4.81 -9.58
C LYS A 176 -9.09 -5.18 -8.10
N SER A 177 -7.95 -5.36 -7.43
CA SER A 177 -7.93 -5.65 -5.98
C SER A 177 -8.49 -4.48 -5.16
N LEU A 178 -8.09 -3.25 -5.47
CA LEU A 178 -8.53 -2.06 -4.74
C LEU A 178 -9.99 -1.67 -5.01
N MET A 179 -10.56 -2.07 -6.16
CA MET A 179 -11.99 -1.90 -6.44
C MET A 179 -12.91 -2.58 -5.41
N HIS A 180 -12.42 -3.58 -4.65
CA HIS A 180 -13.21 -4.20 -3.60
C HIS A 180 -13.39 -3.30 -2.37
N PHE A 181 -12.43 -2.41 -2.12
CA PHE A 181 -12.44 -1.49 -0.98
C PHE A 181 -13.00 -0.11 -1.35
N ALA A 182 -12.89 0.27 -2.63
CA ALA A 182 -13.29 1.58 -3.11
C ALA A 182 -14.82 1.80 -3.13
N LYS A 183 -15.27 2.94 -2.61
CA LYS A 183 -16.63 3.45 -2.75
C LYS A 183 -16.82 4.13 -4.10
N ASP A 184 -15.92 5.04 -4.50
CA ASP A 184 -15.89 5.60 -5.86
C ASP A 184 -14.92 4.79 -6.74
N LYS A 185 -15.43 4.18 -7.80
CA LYS A 185 -14.66 3.32 -8.70
C LYS A 185 -14.33 3.99 -10.03
N ARG A 186 -14.75 5.24 -10.26
CA ARG A 186 -14.68 5.89 -11.58
C ARG A 186 -13.24 5.97 -12.11
N LEU A 187 -12.30 6.47 -11.31
CA LEU A 187 -10.90 6.59 -11.73
C LEU A 187 -10.20 5.24 -11.86
N LEU A 188 -10.50 4.28 -10.96
CA LEU A 188 -9.98 2.91 -11.07
C LEU A 188 -10.45 2.24 -12.37
N LEU A 189 -11.72 2.36 -12.72
CA LEU A 189 -12.28 1.84 -13.98
C LEU A 189 -11.64 2.53 -15.20
N ALA A 190 -11.39 3.84 -15.14
CA ALA A 190 -10.70 4.55 -16.22
C ALA A 190 -9.27 4.03 -16.42
N CYS A 191 -8.55 3.73 -15.33
CA CYS A 191 -7.23 3.09 -15.41
C CYS A 191 -7.30 1.67 -15.95
N GLU A 192 -8.33 0.89 -15.56
CA GLU A 192 -8.55 -0.47 -16.07
C GLU A 192 -8.79 -0.46 -17.59
N ILE A 193 -9.64 0.47 -18.08
CA ILE A 193 -9.92 0.63 -19.51
C ILE A 193 -8.65 1.03 -20.28
N ALA A 194 -7.79 1.85 -19.70
CA ALA A 194 -6.52 2.21 -20.32
C ALA A 194 -5.53 1.03 -20.41
N LEU A 195 -5.79 -0.09 -19.74
CA LEU A 195 -4.99 -1.32 -19.74
C LEU A 195 -5.78 -2.50 -20.33
N ASP A 196 -6.68 -2.25 -21.28
CA ASP A 196 -7.58 -3.25 -21.88
C ASP A 196 -6.86 -4.37 -22.67
N GLU A 197 -5.70 -4.07 -23.25
CA GLU A 197 -4.81 -5.04 -23.92
C GLU A 197 -3.89 -5.80 -22.94
N VAL A 198 -3.97 -5.55 -21.63
CA VAL A 198 -3.12 -6.19 -20.63
C VAL A 198 -3.82 -7.43 -20.05
N GLU A 199 -3.11 -8.55 -20.04
CA GLU A 199 -3.64 -9.78 -19.46
C GLU A 199 -3.60 -9.73 -17.94
N TYR A 200 -4.66 -10.21 -17.30
CA TYR A 200 -4.68 -10.28 -15.84
C TYR A 200 -3.74 -11.37 -15.32
N LYS A 201 -2.83 -11.00 -14.43
CA LYS A 201 -1.96 -11.90 -13.67
C LYS A 201 -2.13 -11.64 -12.18
N SER A 202 -2.32 -12.69 -11.39
CA SER A 202 -2.34 -12.56 -9.93
C SER A 202 -0.93 -12.41 -9.38
N PHE A 203 -0.75 -11.57 -8.36
CA PHE A 203 0.54 -11.36 -7.69
C PHE A 203 0.46 -11.71 -6.21
N ASP A 204 1.54 -12.29 -5.68
CA ASP A 204 1.79 -12.29 -4.24
C ASP A 204 2.49 -10.99 -3.86
N ILE A 205 1.80 -10.14 -3.09
CA ILE A 205 2.28 -8.83 -2.66
C ILE A 205 3.62 -8.91 -1.93
N ASN A 206 3.90 -10.02 -1.23
CA ASN A 206 5.14 -10.16 -0.47
C ASN A 206 6.38 -10.33 -1.36
N TYR A 207 6.18 -10.75 -2.62
CA TYR A 207 7.25 -10.99 -3.60
C TYR A 207 7.12 -10.11 -4.84
N ALA A 208 6.10 -9.25 -4.92
CA ALA A 208 5.89 -8.34 -6.04
C ALA A 208 7.07 -7.36 -6.12
N SER A 209 7.81 -7.43 -7.22
CA SER A 209 8.92 -6.54 -7.51
C SER A 209 8.97 -6.25 -8.99
N VAL A 210 9.30 -5.00 -9.35
CA VAL A 210 9.47 -4.57 -10.73
C VAL A 210 10.81 -3.86 -10.83
N HIS A 211 11.57 -4.16 -11.89
CA HIS A 211 12.80 -3.45 -12.19
C HIS A 211 12.51 -2.09 -12.83
N PHE A 212 12.90 -1.01 -12.16
CA PHE A 212 12.75 0.34 -12.68
C PHE A 212 14.00 0.82 -13.41
N HIS A 213 13.81 1.23 -14.67
CA HIS A 213 14.81 1.85 -15.54
C HIS A 213 14.23 3.14 -16.13
N ARG A 214 15.03 3.84 -16.94
CA ARG A 214 14.67 5.15 -17.51
C ARG A 214 13.30 5.21 -18.19
N LEU A 215 12.83 4.12 -18.80
CA LEU A 215 11.59 4.12 -19.59
C LEU A 215 10.32 3.95 -18.74
N ASN A 216 10.43 3.29 -17.57
CA ASN A 216 9.30 3.04 -16.68
C ASN A 216 9.41 3.76 -15.33
N ALA A 217 10.49 4.50 -15.08
CA ALA A 217 10.78 5.17 -13.82
C ALA A 217 9.64 6.09 -13.32
N ARG A 218 8.86 6.69 -14.22
CA ARG A 218 7.71 7.55 -13.88
C ARG A 218 6.61 6.81 -13.12
N TYR A 219 6.48 5.50 -13.31
CA TYR A 219 5.48 4.67 -12.62
C TYR A 219 5.93 4.22 -11.23
N LYS A 220 7.17 4.49 -10.82
CA LYS A 220 7.73 3.98 -9.58
C LYS A 220 6.93 4.41 -8.36
N GLU A 221 6.57 5.69 -8.27
CA GLU A 221 5.75 6.20 -7.15
C GLU A 221 4.38 5.50 -7.10
N SER A 222 3.71 5.34 -8.25
CA SER A 222 2.41 4.66 -8.35
C SER A 222 2.51 3.18 -7.97
N PHE A 223 3.60 2.50 -8.36
CA PHE A 223 3.85 1.10 -8.01
C PHE A 223 4.08 0.93 -6.50
N GLU A 224 4.96 1.74 -5.91
CA GLU A 224 5.24 1.69 -4.47
C GLU A 224 3.98 2.02 -3.65
N PHE A 225 3.16 2.95 -4.13
CA PHE A 225 1.91 3.31 -3.46
C PHE A 225 0.85 2.21 -3.57
N ALA A 226 0.69 1.59 -4.75
CA ALA A 226 -0.17 0.41 -4.90
C ALA A 226 0.26 -0.73 -3.98
N LEU A 227 1.57 -1.01 -3.90
CA LEU A 227 2.12 -2.05 -3.04
C LEU A 227 1.82 -1.76 -1.56
N LEU A 228 1.96 -0.51 -1.14
CA LEU A 228 1.57 -0.08 0.21
C LEU A 228 0.09 -0.36 0.48
N LEU A 229 -0.80 0.08 -0.41
CA LEU A 229 -2.24 -0.09 -0.26
C LEU A 229 -2.63 -1.57 -0.16
N LEU A 230 -2.09 -2.41 -1.05
CA LEU A 230 -2.35 -3.85 -1.06
C LEU A 230 -1.78 -4.55 0.17
N SER A 231 -0.57 -4.18 0.63
CA SER A 231 0.07 -4.82 1.78
C SER A 231 -0.60 -4.52 3.12
N LYS A 232 -1.27 -3.36 3.22
CA LYS A 232 -1.94 -2.92 4.45
C LYS A 232 -3.44 -3.18 4.43
N SER A 233 -4.03 -3.44 3.27
CA SER A 233 -5.45 -3.78 3.11
C SER A 233 -5.68 -5.28 3.31
N ILE A 234 -6.54 -5.62 4.26
CA ILE A 234 -6.89 -6.99 4.61
C ILE A 234 -8.36 -7.19 4.26
N PRO A 235 -8.67 -8.03 3.26
CA PRO A 235 -10.05 -8.43 3.02
C PRO A 235 -10.56 -9.32 4.16
N LEU A 236 -11.75 -9.03 4.70
CA LEU A 236 -12.35 -9.76 5.83
C LEU A 236 -13.66 -10.45 5.41
N PHE A 237 -13.67 -11.07 4.24
CA PHE A 237 -14.87 -11.54 3.54
C PHE A 237 -15.60 -12.75 4.16
N ALA A 238 -15.41 -13.03 5.45
CA ALA A 238 -15.91 -14.24 6.10
C ALA A 238 -17.46 -14.38 6.04
N LYS A 239 -18.22 -13.27 5.92
CA LYS A 239 -19.68 -13.28 5.77
C LYS A 239 -20.24 -12.18 4.86
N ASP A 240 -19.57 -11.03 4.76
CA ASP A 240 -19.96 -9.91 3.92
C ASP A 240 -18.88 -9.63 2.86
N LYS A 241 -19.29 -9.32 1.63
CA LYS A 241 -18.34 -9.09 0.52
C LYS A 241 -17.59 -7.75 0.60
N LYS A 242 -17.65 -7.06 1.75
CA LYS A 242 -17.24 -5.65 1.88
C LYS A 242 -16.40 -5.33 3.12
N SER A 243 -16.35 -6.18 4.16
CA SER A 243 -15.53 -5.90 5.34
C SER A 243 -14.04 -5.93 4.99
N PHE A 244 -13.29 -4.99 5.58
CA PHE A 244 -11.86 -4.87 5.38
C PHE A 244 -11.19 -4.22 6.58
N ALA A 245 -9.88 -4.43 6.72
CA ALA A 245 -9.03 -3.64 7.60
C ALA A 245 -7.92 -2.96 6.80
N PHE A 246 -7.55 -1.74 7.17
CA PHE A 246 -6.41 -1.02 6.65
C PHE A 246 -5.63 -0.43 7.82
N LEU A 247 -4.56 -1.12 8.23
CA LEU A 247 -3.92 -0.92 9.54
C LEU A 247 -2.39 -0.78 9.41
N PHE A 248 -1.84 0.15 10.18
CA PHE A 248 -0.41 0.47 10.24
C PHE A 248 0.12 0.29 11.65
N ASP A 249 1.34 -0.24 11.79
CA ASP A 249 2.03 -0.27 13.08
C ASP A 249 2.53 1.13 13.41
N MET A 250 2.07 1.72 14.52
CA MET A 250 2.46 3.08 14.90
C MET A 250 3.94 3.20 15.25
N ASN A 251 4.61 2.14 15.72
CA ASN A 251 6.04 2.20 15.97
C ASN A 251 6.81 2.31 14.66
N GLU A 252 6.49 1.45 13.69
CA GLU A 252 7.12 1.47 12.35
C GLU A 252 6.84 2.79 11.62
N LEU A 253 5.59 3.28 11.71
CA LEU A 253 5.20 4.54 11.09
C LEU A 253 5.96 5.72 11.71
N PHE A 254 6.04 5.79 13.04
CA PHE A 254 6.73 6.86 13.72
C PHE A 254 8.24 6.85 13.41
N GLU A 255 8.86 5.67 13.38
CA GLU A 255 10.25 5.50 12.99
C GLU A 255 10.51 6.03 11.57
N LYS A 256 9.70 5.61 10.59
CA LYS A 256 9.79 6.08 9.20
C LYS A 256 9.55 7.59 9.10
N PHE A 257 8.57 8.10 9.82
CA PHE A 257 8.24 9.52 9.86
C PHE A 257 9.44 10.36 10.33
N ILE A 258 10.00 10.06 11.50
CA ILE A 258 11.19 10.75 12.03
C ILE A 258 12.40 10.54 11.13
N GLY A 259 12.62 9.31 10.66
CA GLY A 259 13.71 8.95 9.77
C GLY A 259 13.72 9.79 8.50
N ARG A 260 12.55 10.07 7.94
CA ARG A 260 12.43 10.96 6.79
C ARG A 260 12.77 12.40 7.12
N ILE A 261 12.31 12.94 8.26
CA ILE A 261 12.68 14.30 8.69
C ILE A 261 14.21 14.42 8.73
N PHE A 262 14.90 13.44 9.33
CA PHE A 262 16.36 13.42 9.36
C PHE A 262 17.00 13.27 7.99
N LYS A 263 16.40 12.50 7.08
CA LYS A 263 16.91 12.36 5.70
C LYS A 263 16.80 13.66 4.89
N GLU A 264 15.78 14.48 5.15
CA GLU A 264 15.64 15.80 4.54
C GLU A 264 16.66 16.81 5.11
N LEU A 265 17.04 16.67 6.38
CA LEU A 265 18.05 17.51 7.04
C LEU A 265 19.49 17.07 6.71
N ASP A 266 19.74 15.76 6.66
CA ASP A 266 21.02 15.12 6.35
C ASP A 266 20.78 13.99 5.32
N PRO A 267 21.05 14.24 4.02
CA PRO A 267 20.88 13.24 2.96
C PRO A 267 21.71 11.96 3.13
N SER A 268 22.76 11.98 3.96
CA SER A 268 23.57 10.80 4.26
C SER A 268 22.88 9.83 5.24
N THR A 269 21.76 10.25 5.84
CA THR A 269 20.98 9.47 6.79
C THR A 269 20.60 8.10 6.21
N LYS A 270 20.90 7.05 6.97
CA LYS A 270 20.52 5.67 6.67
C LYS A 270 19.46 5.20 7.66
N LEU A 271 18.34 4.72 7.14
CA LEU A 271 17.26 4.14 7.94
C LEU A 271 17.45 2.63 8.04
N GLN A 272 17.16 2.06 9.21
CA GLN A 272 17.12 0.61 9.44
C GLN A 272 18.38 -0.15 9.00
N ASN A 273 19.55 0.49 9.08
CA ASN A 273 20.79 -0.06 8.56
C ASN A 273 21.31 -1.20 9.46
N GLN A 274 21.11 -2.43 9.00
CA GLN A 274 21.51 -3.62 9.73
C GLN A 274 23.01 -3.89 9.57
N LYS A 275 23.72 -4.04 10.69
CA LYS A 275 25.12 -4.46 10.74
C LYS A 275 25.28 -5.67 11.65
N ASN A 276 26.03 -6.66 11.16
CA ASN A 276 26.40 -7.83 11.93
C ASN A 276 27.77 -7.62 12.58
N PHE A 277 27.84 -7.84 13.89
CA PHE A 277 29.06 -7.79 14.70
C PHE A 277 29.24 -9.17 15.34
N GLY A 278 29.88 -10.09 14.61
CA GLY A 278 29.95 -11.50 15.00
C GLY A 278 28.54 -12.09 15.09
N ASN A 279 28.13 -12.53 16.28
CA ASN A 279 26.82 -13.12 16.54
C ASN A 279 25.75 -12.07 16.92
N LEU A 280 26.12 -10.79 17.05
CA LEU A 280 25.21 -9.70 17.39
C LEU A 280 24.77 -8.98 16.13
N GLN A 281 23.45 -8.86 15.95
CA GLN A 281 22.88 -8.10 14.86
C GLN A 281 22.31 -6.79 15.40
N LEU A 282 22.93 -5.68 15.02
CA LEU A 282 22.47 -4.34 15.39
C LEU A 282 21.69 -3.75 14.22
N LYS A 283 20.48 -3.30 14.50
CA LYS A 283 19.61 -2.59 13.55
C LYS A 283 19.09 -1.32 14.22
N PRO A 284 19.91 -0.26 14.29
CA PRO A 284 19.43 1.04 14.75
C PRO A 284 18.38 1.59 13.77
N ASP A 285 17.43 2.34 14.32
CA ASP A 285 16.33 2.98 13.59
C ASP A 285 16.88 3.98 12.57
N ILE A 286 17.73 4.91 13.01
CA ILE A 286 18.29 5.98 12.18
C ILE A 286 19.78 6.15 12.49
N ILE A 287 20.60 6.20 11.44
CA ILE A 287 22.03 6.53 11.52
C ILE A 287 22.28 7.78 10.67
N THR A 288 22.81 8.84 11.29
CA THR A 288 23.31 10.03 10.59
C THR A 288 24.84 10.00 10.52
N THR A 289 25.46 11.05 9.97
CA THR A 289 26.93 11.14 9.94
C THR A 289 27.57 11.02 11.33
N ASN A 290 26.91 11.56 12.36
CA ASN A 290 27.50 11.73 13.70
C ASN A 290 26.72 11.06 14.84
N MET A 291 25.52 10.51 14.58
CA MET A 291 24.63 10.02 15.63
C MET A 291 23.96 8.71 15.23
N ILE A 292 23.66 7.90 16.24
CA ILE A 292 22.72 6.78 16.17
C ILE A 292 21.52 7.21 16.98
N ILE A 293 20.32 7.12 16.40
CA ILE A 293 19.08 7.60 17.00
C ILE A 293 18.11 6.42 17.08
N ASP A 294 17.52 6.20 18.26
CA ASP A 294 16.47 5.21 18.52
C ASP A 294 15.13 5.92 18.69
N THR A 295 14.16 5.55 17.88
CA THR A 295 12.82 6.14 17.96
C THR A 295 11.92 5.25 18.81
N LYS A 296 11.12 5.87 19.67
CA LYS A 296 10.12 5.16 20.46
C LYS A 296 8.82 5.94 20.50
N TYR A 297 7.77 5.33 19.97
CA TYR A 297 6.44 5.87 20.04
C TYR A 297 5.77 5.49 21.37
N LYS A 298 5.86 6.38 22.37
CA LYS A 298 5.29 6.18 23.72
C LYS A 298 4.72 7.47 24.27
N ILE A 299 3.63 7.34 25.04
CA ILE A 299 3.10 8.44 25.85
C ILE A 299 3.98 8.55 27.10
N MET A 300 4.62 9.71 27.28
CA MET A 300 5.34 10.00 28.51
C MET A 300 4.35 10.38 29.61
N LEU A 301 4.41 9.65 30.73
CA LEU A 301 3.70 9.98 31.96
C LEU A 301 4.74 10.59 32.92
N GLY A 302 5.00 11.90 32.83
CA GLY A 302 6.01 12.47 33.72
C GLY A 302 6.36 13.96 33.64
N THR A 303 6.00 14.71 32.60
CA THR A 303 6.32 16.15 32.54
C THR A 303 5.12 16.95 32.07
N VAL A 304 4.84 18.06 32.75
CA VAL A 304 3.70 18.96 32.51
C VAL A 304 3.67 19.56 31.08
N ASN A 305 4.68 19.28 30.25
CA ASN A 305 4.59 19.30 28.80
C ASN A 305 4.89 17.89 28.26
N ASN A 306 3.86 17.22 27.74
CA ASN A 306 3.91 15.86 27.21
C ASN A 306 4.36 15.89 25.73
N SER A 307 5.58 15.44 25.45
CA SER A 307 6.16 15.28 24.11
C SER A 307 6.41 13.80 23.80
N VAL A 308 6.28 13.41 22.52
CA VAL A 308 6.79 12.13 22.02
C VAL A 308 8.32 12.24 21.98
N SER A 309 9.02 11.23 22.48
CA SER A 309 10.47 11.28 22.67
C SER A 309 11.23 10.56 21.57
N ILE A 310 12.33 11.16 21.15
CA ILE A 310 13.39 10.55 20.34
C ILE A 310 14.54 10.29 21.31
N TRP A 311 15.06 9.06 21.39
CA TRP A 311 16.11 8.68 22.35
C TRP A 311 17.45 8.43 21.69
#